data_AF-A0A1F6C588-F1
#
_entry.id   AF-A0A1F6C588-F1
#
_cell.length_a   1.000
_cell.length_b   1.000
_cell.length_c   1.000
_cell.angle_alpha   90.00
_cell.angle_beta   90.00
_cell.angle_gamma   90.00
#
_symmetry.space_group_name_H-M   'P 1'
#
loop_
_entity.id
_entity.type
_entity.pdbx_description
1 polymer ?
#
loop_
_entity_poly.entity_id
_entity_poly.type
_entity_poly.pdbx_seq_one_letter_code
_entity_poly.pdbx_strand_id
1 'polypeptide(L)'
;MVEAYIHGEGRIGVLVELNCETDFVARTPDFRALAHDIALQVAATDPSSLGDDDASPSSSASDPDALPLLKQPFIKDPGRTVADLIRDVAATTRENIVLRRFERFELGA
;
A
#
# COMPACT_ATOMS: atom_id res chain seq x y z
N MET A 1 2.14 11.66 1.02
CA MET A 1 3.46 11.48 0.37
C MET A 1 3.36 10.45 -0.73
N VAL A 2 4.28 10.48 -1.69
CA VAL A 2 4.44 9.42 -2.68
C VAL A 2 5.71 8.65 -2.33
N GLU A 3 5.56 7.34 -2.09
CA GLU A 3 6.67 6.42 -1.85
C GLU A 3 6.93 5.61 -3.12
N ALA A 4 8.21 5.44 -3.47
CA ALA A 4 8.64 4.66 -4.62
C ALA A 4 9.52 3.50 -4.16
N TYR A 5 9.18 2.29 -4.60
CA TYR A 5 9.97 1.09 -4.31
C TYR A 5 10.33 0.37 -5.60
N ILE A 6 11.62 0.06 -5.76
CA ILE A 6 12.17 -0.64 -6.93
C ILE A 6 12.83 -1.93 -6.45
N HIS A 7 12.48 -3.05 -7.07
CA HIS A 7 12.96 -4.37 -6.70
C HIS A 7 13.57 -5.12 -7.90
N GLY A 8 14.44 -6.09 -7.59
CA GLY A 8 14.98 -7.04 -8.57
C GLY A 8 15.64 -6.35 -9.76
N GLU A 9 16.57 -5.43 -9.50
CA GLU A 9 17.31 -4.67 -10.52
C GLU A 9 16.41 -3.87 -11.49
N GLY A 10 15.26 -3.41 -11.01
CA GLY A 10 14.31 -2.63 -11.82
C GLY A 10 13.25 -3.46 -12.52
N ARG A 11 13.16 -4.77 -12.26
CA ARG A 11 12.10 -5.62 -12.82
C ARG A 11 10.72 -5.32 -12.26
N ILE A 12 10.64 -4.90 -10.99
CA ILE A 12 9.39 -4.51 -10.36
C ILE A 12 9.53 -3.07 -9.84
N GLY A 13 8.57 -2.23 -10.18
CA GLY A 13 8.46 -0.86 -9.69
C GLY A 13 7.11 -0.59 -9.08
N VAL A 14 7.07 0.05 -7.92
CA VAL A 14 5.85 0.38 -7.18
C VAL A 14 5.84 1.85 -6.80
N LEU A 15 4.69 2.49 -6.98
CA LEU A 15 4.39 3.82 -6.45
C LEU A 15 3.19 3.73 -5.52
N VAL A 16 3.28 4.36 -4.34
CA VAL A 16 2.20 4.41 -3.35
C VAL A 16 1.94 5.86 -2.96
N GLU A 17 0.68 6.30 -3.05
CA GLU A 17 0.25 7.60 -2.53
C GLU A 17 -0.49 7.41 -1.19
N LEU A 18 0.15 7.84 -0.09
CA LEU A 18 -0.40 7.78 1.26
C LEU A 18 -0.63 9.20 1.78
N ASN A 19 -1.86 9.55 2.10
CA ASN A 19 -2.24 10.89 2.55
C ASN A 19 -2.43 10.93 4.08
N CYS A 20 -2.09 12.07 4.66
CA CYS A 20 -2.35 12.46 6.04
C CYS A 20 -2.80 13.93 6.07
N GLU A 21 -3.21 14.44 7.23
CA GLU A 21 -3.80 15.77 7.36
C GLU A 21 -2.73 16.86 7.46
N THR A 22 -1.60 16.57 8.13
CA THR A 22 -0.53 17.56 8.34
C THR A 22 0.80 17.15 7.72
N ASP A 23 1.62 18.16 7.39
CA ASP A 23 2.98 17.97 6.91
C ASP A 23 3.94 17.46 8.02
N PHE A 24 3.58 17.67 9.28
CA PHE A 24 4.31 17.14 10.43
C PHE A 24 4.26 15.61 10.43
N VAL A 25 3.06 15.00 10.33
CA VAL A 25 2.90 13.54 10.30
C VAL A 25 3.55 12.93 9.07
N ALA A 26 3.42 13.57 7.90
CA ALA A 26 4.05 13.12 6.65
C ALA A 26 5.57 12.94 6.74
N ARG A 27 6.22 13.56 7.74
CA ARG A 27 7.67 13.52 7.94
C ARG A 27 8.10 12.55 9.05
N THR A 28 7.17 12.00 9.82
CA THR A 28 7.51 11.11 10.94
C THR A 28 8.07 9.77 10.45
N PRO A 29 8.96 9.12 11.22
CA PRO A 29 9.48 7.80 10.87
C PRO A 29 8.39 6.76 10.67
N ASP A 30 7.37 6.76 11.53
CA ASP A 30 6.28 5.76 11.50
C ASP A 30 5.44 5.88 10.22
N PHE A 31 5.10 7.10 9.81
CA PHE A 31 4.34 7.32 8.57
C PHE A 31 5.14 6.91 7.32
N ARG A 32 6.44 7.25 7.29
CA ARG A 32 7.34 6.85 6.19
C ARG A 32 7.53 5.34 6.15
N ALA A 33 7.69 4.69 7.30
CA ALA A 33 7.79 3.25 7.41
C ALA A 33 6.52 2.56 6.91
N LEU A 34 5.33 3.07 7.29
CA LEU A 34 4.06 2.57 6.78
C LEU A 34 3.97 2.67 5.25
N ALA A 35 4.30 3.82 4.66
CA ALA A 35 4.28 3.99 3.20
C ALA A 35 5.22 3.00 2.50
N HIS A 36 6.43 2.82 3.05
CA HIS A 36 7.41 1.86 2.54
C HIS A 36 6.92 0.41 2.66
N ASP A 37 6.34 0.04 3.79
CA ASP A 37 5.80 -1.31 4.03
C ASP A 37 4.62 -1.64 3.11
N ILE A 38 3.76 -0.66 2.83
CA ILE A 38 2.70 -0.80 1.83
C ILE A 38 3.31 -1.00 0.43
N ALA A 39 4.37 -0.27 0.07
CA ALA A 39 5.03 -0.43 -1.23
C ALA A 39 5.68 -1.84 -1.36
N LEU A 40 6.27 -2.36 -0.28
CA LEU A 40 6.77 -3.74 -0.23
C LEU A 40 5.65 -4.77 -0.38
N GLN A 41 4.52 -4.56 0.31
CA GLN A 41 3.34 -5.41 0.18
C GLN A 41 2.87 -5.47 -1.27
N VAL A 42 2.63 -4.32 -1.90
CA VAL A 42 2.17 -4.23 -3.29
C VAL A 42 3.14 -4.94 -4.23
N ALA A 43 4.46 -4.74 -4.07
CA ALA A 43 5.46 -5.40 -4.90
C ALA A 43 5.38 -6.93 -4.82
N ALA A 44 5.12 -7.47 -3.63
CA ALA A 44 5.11 -8.89 -3.33
C ALA A 44 3.79 -9.60 -3.67
N THR A 45 2.65 -8.91 -3.58
CA THR A 45 1.31 -9.54 -3.65
C THR A 45 0.49 -9.20 -4.88
N ASP A 46 0.97 -8.30 -5.74
CA ASP A 46 0.30 -7.88 -6.99
C ASP A 46 -1.22 -7.61 -6.81
N PRO A 47 -1.63 -6.77 -5.85
CA PRO A 47 -3.04 -6.51 -5.58
C PRO A 47 -3.70 -5.79 -6.77
N SER A 48 -4.92 -6.21 -7.12
CA SER A 48 -5.69 -5.62 -8.22
C SER A 48 -6.49 -4.37 -7.84
N SER A 49 -6.71 -4.14 -6.54
CA SER A 49 -7.51 -3.04 -6.02
C SER A 49 -7.16 -2.70 -4.57
N LEU A 50 -7.57 -1.50 -4.11
CA LEU A 50 -7.43 -1.07 -2.71
C LEU A 50 -8.35 -1.85 -1.77
N GLY A 51 -9.64 -1.96 -2.11
CA GLY A 51 -10.65 -2.62 -1.28
C GLY A 51 -11.58 -1.68 -0.51
N ASP A 52 -11.46 -0.37 -0.71
CA ASP A 52 -12.45 0.63 -0.32
C ASP A 52 -13.57 0.62 -1.38
N ASP A 53 -14.80 0.41 -0.97
CA ASP A 53 -15.96 0.26 -1.86
C ASP A 53 -16.27 1.58 -2.61
N ASP A 54 -15.66 1.75 -3.80
CA ASP A 54 -16.25 2.35 -5.01
C ASP A 54 -15.36 1.95 -6.20
N ALA A 55 -15.92 1.14 -7.10
CA ALA A 55 -15.18 0.42 -8.13
C ALA A 55 -14.59 1.36 -9.19
N SER A 56 -13.28 1.28 -9.37
CA SER A 56 -12.68 1.32 -10.70
C SER A 56 -11.76 0.11 -10.81
N PRO A 57 -12.17 -0.95 -11.54
CA PRO A 57 -11.29 -2.07 -11.81
C PRO A 57 -10.13 -1.52 -12.66
N SER A 58 -8.91 -1.56 -12.13
CA SER A 58 -7.75 -1.50 -13.02
C SER A 58 -7.71 -2.86 -13.72
N SER A 59 -7.95 -2.82 -15.04
CA SER A 59 -8.19 -3.99 -15.88
C SER A 59 -6.89 -4.74 -16.17
N SER A 60 -6.26 -5.32 -15.16
CA SER A 60 -5.09 -6.20 -15.31
C SER A 60 -4.81 -6.98 -14.02
N ALA A 61 -5.84 -7.56 -13.40
CA ALA A 61 -5.62 -8.49 -12.31
C ALA A 61 -5.08 -9.82 -12.87
N SER A 62 -3.83 -10.14 -12.56
CA SER A 62 -3.20 -11.42 -12.89
C SER A 62 -3.94 -12.62 -12.27
N ASP A 63 -4.60 -12.39 -11.12
CA ASP A 63 -5.37 -13.39 -10.39
C ASP A 63 -6.75 -12.80 -9.96
N PRO A 64 -7.88 -13.34 -10.46
CA PRO A 64 -9.22 -12.86 -10.13
C PRO A 64 -9.65 -13.13 -8.68
N ASP A 65 -9.00 -14.08 -7.99
CA ASP A 65 -9.30 -14.43 -6.60
C ASP A 65 -8.41 -13.65 -5.60
N ALA A 66 -7.51 -12.79 -6.09
CA ALA A 66 -6.64 -12.00 -5.24
C ALA A 66 -7.42 -11.04 -4.33
N LEU A 67 -7.13 -11.09 -3.03
CA LEU A 67 -7.73 -10.19 -2.05
C LEU A 67 -7.32 -8.73 -2.33
N PRO A 68 -8.23 -7.76 -2.18
CA PRO A 68 -7.89 -6.34 -2.22
C PRO A 68 -6.83 -5.99 -1.19
N LEU A 69 -5.93 -5.05 -1.52
CA LEU A 69 -4.74 -4.72 -0.74
C LEU A 69 -5.03 -4.51 0.75
N LEU A 70 -6.07 -3.75 1.09
CA LEU A 70 -6.43 -3.45 2.48
C LEU A 70 -6.84 -4.68 3.30
N LYS A 71 -7.36 -5.72 2.63
CA LYS A 71 -7.80 -6.97 3.26
C LYS A 71 -6.71 -8.04 3.28
N GLN A 72 -5.57 -7.80 2.62
CA GLN A 72 -4.49 -8.76 2.57
C GLN A 72 -3.80 -8.89 3.94
N PRO A 73 -3.37 -10.11 4.32
CA PRO A 73 -2.45 -10.28 5.43
C PRO A 73 -1.12 -9.60 5.09
N PHE A 74 -0.53 -8.94 6.09
CA PHE A 74 0.72 -8.23 5.90
C PHE A 74 1.89 -9.21 5.78
N ILE A 75 2.73 -9.04 4.75
CA ILE A 75 3.82 -9.97 4.46
C ILE A 75 4.84 -10.14 5.60
N LYS A 76 5.02 -9.12 6.45
CA LYS A 76 5.96 -9.20 7.59
C LYS A 76 5.30 -9.69 8.88
N ASP A 77 3.98 -9.59 8.99
CA ASP A 77 3.19 -10.07 10.12
C ASP A 77 1.79 -10.53 9.64
N PRO A 78 1.66 -11.80 9.23
CA PRO A 78 0.41 -12.32 8.67
C PRO A 78 -0.77 -12.34 9.65
N GLY A 79 -0.54 -12.10 10.95
CA GLY A 79 -1.60 -11.96 11.95
C GLY A 79 -2.39 -10.66 11.83
N ARG A 80 -1.94 -9.73 10.97
CA ARG A 80 -2.52 -8.40 10.80
C ARG A 80 -2.77 -8.11 9.33
N THR A 81 -3.80 -7.32 9.04
CA THR A 81 -4.05 -6.83 7.66
C THR A 81 -3.36 -5.49 7.40
N VAL A 82 -3.20 -5.13 6.13
CA VAL A 82 -2.71 -3.80 5.74
C VAL A 82 -3.59 -2.68 6.31
N ALA A 83 -4.92 -2.88 6.33
CA ALA A 83 -5.83 -1.91 6.96
C ALA A 83 -5.56 -1.75 8.46
N ASP A 84 -5.19 -2.81 9.17
CA ASP A 84 -4.86 -2.71 10.61
C ASP A 84 -3.59 -1.90 10.84
N LEU A 85 -2.59 -2.01 9.95
CA LEU A 85 -1.38 -1.18 10.03
C LEU A 85 -1.71 0.31 9.86
N ILE A 86 -2.54 0.63 8.87
CA ILE A 86 -2.96 2.02 8.62
C ILE A 86 -3.72 2.56 9.84
N ARG A 87 -4.65 1.78 10.39
CA ARG A 87 -5.43 2.18 11.58
C ARG A 87 -4.56 2.40 12.81
N ASP A 88 -3.56 1.56 13.05
CA ASP A 88 -2.66 1.71 14.20
C ASP A 88 -1.83 3.00 14.11
N VAL A 89 -1.29 3.30 12.93
CA VAL A 89 -0.52 4.53 12.74
C VAL A 89 -1.46 5.74 12.84
N ALA A 90 -2.65 5.69 12.24
CA ALA A 90 -3.66 6.74 12.34
C ALA A 90 -4.08 7.02 13.80
N ALA A 91 -4.27 5.96 14.59
CA ALA A 91 -4.59 6.09 16.02
C ALA A 91 -3.43 6.68 16.83
N THR A 92 -2.20 6.31 16.49
CA THR A 92 -0.98 6.79 17.16
C THR A 92 -0.73 8.28 16.85
N THR A 93 -0.89 8.68 15.59
CA THR A 93 -0.70 10.06 15.15
C THR A 93 -1.91 10.95 15.44
N ARG A 94 -3.08 10.35 15.70
CA ARG A 94 -4.39 11.03 15.78
C ARG A 94 -4.72 11.82 14.53
N GLU A 95 -4.34 11.29 13.37
CA GLU A 95 -4.66 11.86 12.07
C GLU A 95 -5.42 10.85 11.21
N ASN A 96 -6.23 11.36 10.29
CA ASN A 96 -6.79 10.53 9.24
C ASN A 96 -5.70 10.15 8.22
N ILE A 97 -5.39 8.86 8.11
CA ILE A 97 -4.44 8.32 7.12
C ILE A 97 -5.21 7.54 6.06
N VAL A 98 -5.01 7.92 4.80
CA VAL A 98 -5.72 7.32 3.66
C VAL A 98 -4.72 6.87 2.61
N LEU A 99 -4.75 5.57 2.30
CA LEU A 99 -4.07 5.04 1.13
C LEU A 99 -4.89 5.41 -0.11
N ARG A 100 -4.40 6.37 -0.91
CA ARG A 100 -5.20 6.97 -1.97
C ARG A 100 -5.19 6.15 -3.26
N ARG A 101 -4.02 5.62 -3.62
CA ARG A 101 -3.77 4.79 -4.80
C ARG A 101 -2.39 4.15 -4.72
N PHE A 102 -2.20 3.11 -5.50
CA PHE A 102 -0.90 2.53 -5.79
C PHE A 102 -0.84 2.16 -7.27
N GLU A 103 0.37 2.06 -7.79
CA GLU A 103 0.64 1.52 -9.12
C GLU A 103 1.78 0.51 -8.99
N ARG A 104 1.66 -0.61 -9.71
CA ARG A 104 2.70 -1.63 -9.79
C ARG A 104 3.01 -1.90 -11.25
N PHE A 105 4.30 -1.94 -11.57
CA PHE A 105 4.83 -2.33 -12.87
C PHE A 105 5.72 -3.54 -12.69
N GLU A 106 5.59 -4.49 -13.60
CA GLU A 106 6.45 -5.66 -13.68
C GLU A 106 6.86 -5.88 -15.14
N LEU A 107 8.15 -6.09 -15.40
CA LEU A 107 8.64 -6.36 -16.74
C LEU A 107 8.16 -7.74 -17.22
N GLY A 108 7.36 -7.75 -18.29
CA GLY A 108 6.90 -8.97 -18.94
C GLY A 108 5.61 -9.57 -18.39
N ALA A 109 4.87 -8.81 -17.57
CA ALA A 109 3.51 -9.13 -17.13
C ALA A 109 2.45 -8.76 -18.20
#